data_AF-A0A7I4Y4M9-F1
#
_entry.id   AF-A0A7I4Y4M9-F1
#
_cell.length_a   1.000
_cell.length_b   1.000
_cell.length_c   1.000
_cell.angle_alpha   90.00
_cell.angle_beta   90.00
_cell.angle_gamma   90.00
#
_symmetry.space_group_name_H-M   'P 1'
#
loop_
_entity.id
_entity.type
_entity.pdbx_description
1 polymer ?
#
loop_
_entity_poly.entity_id
_entity_poly.type
_entity_poly.pdbx_seq_one_letter_code
_entity_poly.pdbx_strand_id
1 'polypeptide(L)'
;MPRSLDIAITESHLQDVSLYRPSSENEYKRQYRRLNRVWSDIARTADLPKTVSTRLRCDLPVCPVLYVLIKTHKLSPNSLSSLNPLDFKVRPIISSVGGPTDRISWLLNLVLAQLLTFIPAHLSNTMKFLDQLRETRFRRNHVIESFDVTSLYTNVSNGDAMQATHELLNTHAGSINMYGLTVSQVMTLVKECLDCSIFRWSGRYFKQVRGLAMGQRLAPVLAIAYMSKIEKPVLDRRPVLYCRYVDDCFVACSTQKEMDKCFELLNSQADNIRFTREKPNDKWLPFLNMQVQLERGFLRTKWYRKPTSKNILVHFRSAHPRKIKRAITANMIRTAKMVSSGGQEQVESVELAKKVALSNGYPLRDWLYGRPPQRKPHEPRCENSEKVPFCLPFVSDSVSLDVRMALRKCGLDDTVRVVEVPPRNLKQRLVQNRLYDRFCTTPHCIICSNGRGGDCMTSGVIYVITCNLCGDEYIGETGRPLICRVKEHLDGLKKSRPKTPLGDHRRHHHEDVEFGVSIRVLMREPTTSARKILEAFWINAKNPKMNRKDECLAVTNELAPFLDLCGFQLPPASEVGVRTLGPTHCD
;
A
#
# COMPACT_ATOMS: atom_id res chain seq x y z
N MET A 1 7.66 21.43 -8.65
CA MET A 1 6.51 21.42 -9.57
C MET A 1 5.39 22.21 -8.92
N PRO A 2 4.89 23.28 -9.55
CA PRO A 2 3.74 24.04 -9.06
C PRO A 2 2.49 23.17 -8.98
N ARG A 3 1.58 23.48 -8.03
CA ARG A 3 0.30 22.77 -7.88
C ARG A 3 -0.57 22.87 -9.14
N SER A 4 -0.56 24.02 -9.81
CA SER A 4 -1.30 24.23 -11.07
C SER A 4 -0.85 23.26 -12.17
N LEU A 5 0.45 23.00 -12.28
CA LEU A 5 0.99 22.07 -13.26
C LEU A 5 0.60 20.61 -12.95
N ASP A 6 0.63 20.20 -11.68
CA ASP A 6 0.19 18.85 -11.28
C ASP A 6 -1.31 18.61 -11.57
N ILE A 7 -2.14 19.64 -11.35
CA ILE A 7 -3.56 19.63 -11.74
C ILE A 7 -3.69 19.47 -13.25
N ALA A 8 -3.02 20.31 -14.04
CA ALA A 8 -3.10 20.29 -15.49
C ALA A 8 -2.61 18.95 -16.10
N ILE A 9 -1.55 18.35 -15.55
CA ILE A 9 -1.07 17.00 -15.91
C ILE A 9 -2.16 15.96 -15.65
N THR A 10 -2.81 16.03 -14.48
CA THR A 10 -3.84 15.05 -14.13
C THR A 10 -5.10 15.23 -14.99
N GLU A 11 -5.51 16.46 -15.28
CA GLU A 11 -6.64 16.75 -16.17
C GLU A 11 -6.39 16.25 -17.58
N SER A 12 -5.20 16.51 -18.13
CA SER A 12 -4.80 15.99 -19.44
C SER A 12 -4.86 14.46 -19.48
N HIS A 13 -4.41 13.78 -18.41
CA HIS A 13 -4.51 12.32 -18.32
C HIS A 13 -5.96 11.82 -18.23
N LEU A 14 -6.86 12.56 -17.58
CA LEU A 14 -8.28 12.23 -17.44
C LEU A 14 -9.10 12.49 -18.71
N GLN A 15 -8.56 13.24 -19.69
CA GLN A 15 -9.20 13.47 -20.98
C GLN A 15 -9.15 12.26 -21.92
N ASP A 16 -8.36 11.22 -21.61
CA ASP A 16 -8.33 9.99 -22.39
C ASP A 16 -9.64 9.22 -22.24
N VAL A 17 -10.57 9.46 -23.19
CA VAL A 17 -11.89 8.83 -23.25
C VAL A 17 -11.84 7.31 -23.50
N SER A 18 -10.70 6.79 -23.97
CA SER A 18 -10.49 5.34 -24.11
C SER A 18 -10.24 4.64 -22.77
N LEU A 19 -9.84 5.41 -21.73
CA LEU A 19 -9.53 4.91 -20.40
C LEU A 19 -10.55 5.33 -19.36
N TYR A 20 -11.07 6.55 -19.45
CA TYR A 20 -11.93 7.14 -18.44
C TYR A 20 -13.20 7.75 -19.02
N ARG A 21 -14.25 7.75 -18.21
CA ARG A 21 -15.44 8.55 -18.46
C ARG A 21 -15.91 9.26 -17.19
N PRO A 22 -16.63 10.40 -17.31
CA PRO A 22 -17.35 10.98 -16.19
C PRO A 22 -18.33 9.98 -15.55
N SER A 23 -18.53 10.12 -14.23
CA SER A 23 -19.44 9.30 -13.43
C SER A 23 -20.09 10.16 -12.34
N SER A 24 -20.78 9.53 -11.38
CA SER A 24 -21.48 10.20 -10.28
C SER A 24 -21.36 9.43 -8.96
N GLU A 25 -21.61 10.13 -7.86
CA GLU A 25 -21.69 9.51 -6.54
C GLU A 25 -22.79 8.43 -6.47
N ASN A 26 -23.91 8.64 -7.18
CA ASN A 26 -25.01 7.69 -7.23
C ASN A 26 -24.60 6.39 -7.94
N GLU A 27 -23.84 6.49 -9.03
CA GLU A 27 -23.28 5.34 -9.72
C GLU A 27 -22.30 4.57 -8.81
N TYR A 28 -21.39 5.28 -8.15
CA TYR A 28 -20.48 4.71 -7.15
C TYR A 28 -21.24 3.95 -6.06
N LYS A 29 -22.27 4.58 -5.47
CA LYS A 29 -23.11 3.97 -4.43
C LYS A 29 -23.81 2.72 -4.91
N ARG A 30 -24.36 2.74 -6.13
CA ARG A 30 -25.01 1.59 -6.74
C ARG A 30 -24.04 0.42 -6.94
N GLN A 31 -22.83 0.69 -7.41
CA GLN A 31 -21.82 -0.33 -7.67
C GLN A 31 -21.34 -1.04 -6.40
N TYR A 32 -20.94 -0.31 -5.36
CA TYR A 32 -20.44 -0.99 -4.16
C TYR A 32 -21.55 -1.77 -3.42
N ARG A 33 -22.80 -1.28 -3.47
CA ARG A 33 -23.95 -2.01 -2.91
C ARG A 33 -24.26 -3.27 -3.70
N ARG A 34 -24.09 -3.24 -5.03
CA ARG A 34 -24.18 -4.45 -5.86
C ARG A 34 -23.09 -5.44 -5.49
N LEU A 35 -21.83 -5.02 -5.40
CA LEU A 35 -20.72 -5.88 -4.97
C LEU A 35 -20.98 -6.52 -3.60
N ASN A 36 -21.45 -5.76 -2.61
CA ASN A 36 -21.79 -6.30 -1.29
C ASN A 36 -22.92 -7.34 -1.36
N ARG A 37 -23.93 -7.14 -2.20
CA ARG A 37 -25.03 -8.10 -2.40
C ARG A 37 -24.51 -9.39 -3.01
N VAL A 38 -23.78 -9.30 -4.13
CA VAL A 38 -23.18 -10.46 -4.80
C VAL A 38 -22.24 -11.23 -3.87
N TRP A 39 -21.41 -10.52 -3.09
CA TRP A 39 -20.57 -11.15 -2.07
C TRP A 39 -21.40 -11.89 -1.01
N SER A 40 -22.48 -11.27 -0.52
CA SER A 40 -23.32 -11.88 0.51
C SER A 40 -24.01 -13.14 0.00
N ASP A 41 -24.47 -13.12 -1.25
CA ASP A 41 -25.08 -14.29 -1.90
C ASP A 41 -24.04 -15.39 -2.13
N ILE A 42 -22.87 -15.06 -2.68
CA ILE A 42 -21.79 -16.03 -2.91
C ILE A 42 -21.34 -16.66 -1.59
N ALA A 43 -21.07 -15.85 -0.56
CA ALA A 43 -20.63 -16.33 0.74
C ALA A 43 -21.67 -17.27 1.39
N ARG A 44 -22.97 -17.01 1.18
CA ARG A 44 -24.05 -17.91 1.62
C ARG A 44 -24.08 -19.21 0.82
N THR A 45 -23.99 -19.13 -0.51
CA THR A 45 -24.04 -20.33 -1.39
C THR A 45 -22.79 -21.21 -1.27
N ALA A 46 -21.65 -20.63 -0.89
CA ALA A 46 -20.40 -21.35 -0.64
C ALA A 46 -20.24 -21.79 0.82
N ASP A 47 -21.29 -21.63 1.64
CA ASP A 47 -21.31 -21.98 3.08
C ASP A 47 -20.10 -21.42 3.87
N LEU A 48 -19.72 -20.17 3.57
CA LEU A 48 -18.60 -19.54 4.26
C LEU A 48 -19.00 -19.12 5.68
N PRO A 49 -18.07 -19.19 6.66
CA PRO A 49 -18.34 -18.74 8.01
C PRO A 49 -18.89 -17.31 8.05
N LYS A 50 -19.92 -17.08 8.88
CA LYS A 50 -20.58 -15.77 9.02
C LYS A 50 -19.58 -14.65 9.37
N THR A 51 -18.53 -14.99 10.12
CA THR A 51 -17.42 -14.07 10.44
C THR A 51 -16.67 -13.61 9.19
N VAL A 52 -16.41 -14.49 8.21
CA VAL A 52 -15.77 -14.15 6.94
C VAL A 52 -16.71 -13.31 6.07
N SER A 53 -17.96 -13.76 5.93
CA SER A 53 -18.99 -13.05 5.16
C SER A 53 -19.14 -11.60 5.62
N THR A 54 -19.26 -11.38 6.93
CA THR A 54 -19.41 -10.03 7.50
C THR A 54 -18.12 -9.20 7.46
N ARG A 55 -16.94 -9.81 7.68
CA ARG A 55 -15.66 -9.08 7.67
C ARG A 55 -15.29 -8.56 6.29
N LEU A 56 -15.57 -9.31 5.22
CA LEU A 56 -15.18 -8.91 3.86
C LEU A 56 -16.18 -7.92 3.23
N ARG A 57 -17.41 -7.84 3.74
CA ARG A 57 -18.39 -6.83 3.34
C ARG A 57 -17.96 -5.43 3.80
N CYS A 58 -18.13 -4.44 2.93
CA CYS A 58 -17.80 -3.05 3.25
C CYS A 58 -19.03 -2.15 3.04
N ASP A 59 -19.77 -1.88 4.12
CA ASP A 59 -21.06 -1.16 4.04
C ASP A 59 -20.89 0.35 3.74
N LEU A 60 -19.75 0.92 4.15
CA LEU A 60 -19.40 2.33 3.95
C LEU A 60 -17.95 2.44 3.45
N PRO A 61 -17.69 2.06 2.19
CA PRO A 61 -16.35 2.09 1.64
C PRO A 61 -15.86 3.52 1.44
N VAL A 62 -14.56 3.71 1.56
CA VAL A 62 -13.92 4.95 1.18
C VAL A 62 -13.87 5.02 -0.35
N CYS A 63 -14.39 6.09 -0.95
CA CYS A 63 -14.31 6.25 -2.41
C CYS A 63 -12.84 6.27 -2.85
N PRO A 64 -12.43 5.40 -3.80
CA PRO A 64 -11.08 5.41 -4.36
C PRO A 64 -10.73 6.79 -4.93
N VAL A 65 -9.45 7.15 -4.92
CA VAL A 65 -8.98 8.46 -5.39
C VAL A 65 -7.83 8.32 -6.35
N LEU A 66 -7.82 9.14 -7.39
CA LEU A 66 -6.71 9.22 -8.35
C LEU A 66 -5.64 10.19 -7.84
N TYR A 67 -4.39 9.78 -7.94
CA TYR A 67 -3.24 10.67 -7.94
C TYR A 67 -2.22 10.18 -8.97
N VAL A 68 -1.44 11.11 -9.53
CA VAL A 68 -0.43 10.78 -10.54
C VAL A 68 0.97 10.77 -9.92
N LEU A 69 1.81 9.84 -10.35
CA LEU A 69 3.24 9.82 -10.02
C LEU A 69 4.06 10.08 -11.28
N ILE A 70 4.88 11.12 -11.26
CA ILE A 70 5.76 11.47 -12.38
C ILE A 70 6.82 10.39 -12.56
N LYS A 71 7.01 9.92 -13.81
CA LYS A 71 8.09 9.00 -14.17
C LYS A 71 9.38 9.81 -14.33
N THR A 72 10.02 10.14 -13.21
CA THR A 72 11.22 11.00 -13.17
C THR A 72 12.39 10.52 -14.02
N HIS A 73 12.51 9.21 -14.26
CA HIS A 73 13.53 8.61 -15.12
C HIS A 73 13.23 8.71 -16.62
N LYS A 74 12.04 9.20 -17.01
CA LYS A 74 11.65 9.47 -18.41
C LYS A 74 11.61 10.98 -18.71
N LEU A 75 12.07 11.82 -17.78
CA LEU A 75 12.16 13.27 -18.00
C LEU A 75 13.42 13.57 -18.82
N SER A 76 13.26 14.41 -19.84
CA SER A 76 14.41 15.00 -20.51
C SER A 76 15.00 16.12 -19.64
N PRO A 77 16.28 16.52 -19.84
CA PRO A 77 16.87 17.66 -19.13
C PRO A 77 16.02 18.94 -19.24
N ASN A 78 15.38 19.16 -20.39
CA ASN A 78 14.52 20.32 -20.67
C ASN A 78 13.13 20.21 -20.04
N SER A 79 12.71 19.00 -19.64
CA SER A 79 11.37 18.77 -19.06
C SER A 79 11.22 19.38 -17.65
N LEU A 80 12.32 19.73 -16.96
CA LEU A 80 12.26 20.29 -15.61
C LEU A 80 11.82 21.77 -15.58
N SER A 81 12.03 22.50 -16.67
CA SER A 81 11.57 23.88 -16.87
C SER A 81 10.25 23.97 -17.65
N SER A 82 9.79 22.86 -18.25
CA SER A 82 8.55 22.83 -19.01
C SER A 82 7.32 23.03 -18.11
N LEU A 83 6.40 23.88 -18.58
CA LEU A 83 5.06 24.06 -18.04
C LEU A 83 3.99 23.34 -18.87
N ASN A 84 4.39 22.62 -19.93
CA ASN A 84 3.45 21.86 -20.76
C ASN A 84 3.13 20.51 -20.08
N PRO A 85 1.86 20.24 -19.75
CA PRO A 85 1.46 18.97 -19.13
C PRO A 85 1.81 17.72 -19.94
N LEU A 86 1.82 17.83 -21.27
CA LEU A 86 2.03 16.69 -22.18
C LEU A 86 3.47 16.14 -22.16
N ASP A 87 4.42 16.93 -21.67
CA ASP A 87 5.83 16.53 -21.57
C ASP A 87 6.07 15.53 -20.43
N PHE A 88 5.10 15.37 -19.52
CA PHE A 88 5.24 14.56 -18.32
C PHE A 88 4.59 13.18 -18.48
N LYS A 89 5.40 12.13 -18.54
CA LYS A 89 4.91 10.75 -18.43
C LYS A 89 4.56 10.43 -16.97
N VAL A 90 3.34 9.95 -16.73
CA VAL A 90 2.81 9.65 -15.40
C VAL A 90 2.53 8.16 -15.17
N ARG A 91 2.40 7.78 -13.89
CA ARG A 91 1.73 6.56 -13.43
C ARG A 91 0.44 6.98 -12.72
N PRO A 92 -0.75 6.74 -13.30
CA PRO A 92 -2.01 7.04 -12.63
C PRO A 92 -2.29 5.99 -11.56
N ILE A 93 -2.37 6.39 -10.29
CA ILE A 93 -2.65 5.49 -9.18
C ILE A 93 -4.05 5.74 -8.64
N ILE A 94 -4.89 4.70 -8.68
CA ILE A 94 -6.23 4.72 -8.08
C ILE A 94 -6.13 4.04 -6.71
N SER A 95 -6.05 4.85 -5.65
CA SER A 95 -5.93 4.37 -4.27
C SER A 95 -7.21 3.67 -3.83
N SER A 96 -7.20 2.34 -3.85
CA SER A 96 -8.35 1.51 -3.47
C SER A 96 -8.33 1.11 -1.98
N VAL A 97 -7.47 1.72 -1.17
CA VAL A 97 -7.33 1.43 0.26
C VAL A 97 -8.61 1.79 1.01
N GLY A 98 -9.21 0.82 1.70
CA GLY A 98 -10.52 0.98 2.34
C GLY A 98 -11.68 1.14 1.34
N GLY A 99 -11.41 0.92 0.05
CA GLY A 99 -12.38 0.99 -1.02
C GLY A 99 -13.29 -0.24 -1.08
N PRO A 100 -14.31 -0.20 -1.97
CA PRO A 100 -15.35 -1.22 -2.03
C PRO A 100 -14.79 -2.62 -2.36
N THR A 101 -13.75 -2.68 -3.20
CA THR A 101 -13.14 -3.94 -3.60
C THR A 101 -12.03 -4.41 -2.66
N ASP A 102 -11.53 -3.60 -1.73
CA ASP A 102 -10.26 -3.84 -1.01
C ASP A 102 -10.22 -5.23 -0.34
N ARG A 103 -11.25 -5.56 0.43
CA ARG A 103 -11.32 -6.81 1.21
C ARG A 103 -11.64 -8.03 0.35
N ILE A 104 -12.59 -7.92 -0.57
CA ILE A 104 -12.95 -9.02 -1.48
C ILE A 104 -11.78 -9.33 -2.44
N SER A 105 -11.14 -8.29 -2.98
CA SER A 105 -9.96 -8.43 -3.84
C SER A 105 -8.76 -9.02 -3.10
N TRP A 106 -8.66 -8.86 -1.78
CA TRP A 106 -7.65 -9.55 -0.98
C TRP A 106 -7.87 -11.06 -0.96
N LEU A 107 -9.10 -11.53 -0.71
CA LEU A 107 -9.44 -12.95 -0.74
C LEU A 107 -9.19 -13.54 -2.13
N LEU A 108 -9.70 -12.87 -3.17
CA LEU A 108 -9.49 -13.29 -4.55
C LEU A 108 -8.00 -13.35 -4.93
N ASN A 109 -7.19 -12.40 -4.44
CA ASN A 109 -5.75 -12.43 -4.69
C ASN A 109 -5.07 -13.62 -4.00
N LEU A 110 -5.55 -14.09 -2.85
CA LEU A 110 -5.04 -15.34 -2.24
C LEU A 110 -5.29 -16.55 -3.13
N VAL A 111 -6.47 -16.63 -3.77
CA VAL A 111 -6.80 -17.70 -4.73
C VAL A 111 -5.95 -17.56 -5.99
N LEU A 112 -6.05 -16.42 -6.67
CA LEU A 112 -5.50 -16.25 -8.02
C LEU A 112 -3.97 -16.17 -8.05
N ALA A 113 -3.31 -15.65 -7.00
CA ALA A 113 -1.85 -15.56 -6.98
C ALA A 113 -1.17 -16.94 -7.01
N GLN A 114 -1.86 -18.00 -6.57
CA GLN A 114 -1.37 -19.38 -6.66
C GLN A 114 -1.23 -19.82 -8.12
N LEU A 115 -2.04 -19.28 -9.05
CA LEU A 115 -1.99 -19.63 -10.47
C LEU A 115 -0.68 -19.18 -11.14
N LEU A 116 0.01 -18.20 -10.58
CA LEU A 116 1.22 -17.63 -11.15
C LEU A 116 2.37 -18.63 -11.25
N THR A 117 2.35 -19.70 -10.45
CA THR A 117 3.35 -20.79 -10.51
C THR A 117 3.24 -21.62 -11.77
N PHE A 118 2.05 -21.68 -12.39
CA PHE A 118 1.79 -22.44 -13.63
C PHE A 118 2.08 -21.64 -14.90
N ILE A 119 2.43 -20.36 -14.80
CA ILE A 119 2.76 -19.52 -15.96
C ILE A 119 4.27 -19.67 -16.25
N PRO A 120 4.68 -20.31 -17.38
CA PRO A 120 6.08 -20.69 -17.60
C PRO A 120 7.03 -19.49 -17.64
N ALA A 121 6.64 -18.41 -18.31
CA ALA A 121 7.46 -17.22 -18.45
C ALA A 121 7.52 -16.37 -17.17
N HIS A 122 6.67 -16.61 -16.16
CA HIS A 122 6.57 -15.73 -15.00
C HIS A 122 7.80 -15.83 -14.08
N LEU A 123 8.46 -14.70 -13.85
CA LEU A 123 9.50 -14.51 -12.85
C LEU A 123 8.93 -13.91 -11.56
N SER A 124 9.17 -14.59 -10.44
CA SER A 124 8.77 -14.11 -9.11
C SER A 124 9.83 -13.22 -8.46
N ASN A 125 11.11 -13.39 -8.80
CA ASN A 125 12.24 -12.63 -8.27
C ASN A 125 13.51 -12.85 -9.12
N THR A 126 14.57 -12.09 -8.80
CA THR A 126 15.89 -12.18 -9.45
C THR A 126 16.57 -13.54 -9.29
N MET A 127 16.32 -14.29 -8.20
CA MET A 127 16.93 -15.62 -8.01
C MET A 127 16.42 -16.60 -9.07
N LYS A 128 15.10 -16.65 -9.28
CA LYS A 128 14.51 -17.51 -10.32
C LYS A 128 15.08 -17.17 -11.71
N PHE A 129 15.33 -15.90 -11.98
CA PHE A 129 15.98 -15.48 -13.23
C PHE A 129 17.42 -15.98 -13.34
N LEU A 130 18.22 -15.86 -12.28
CA LEU A 130 19.58 -16.39 -12.23
C LEU A 130 19.63 -17.91 -12.42
N ASP A 131 18.69 -18.64 -11.83
CA ASP A 131 18.61 -20.10 -11.97
C ASP A 131 18.29 -20.47 -13.42
N GLN A 132 17.30 -19.81 -14.04
CA GLN A 132 17.00 -19.99 -15.47
C GLN A 132 18.21 -19.66 -16.37
N LEU A 133 18.96 -18.59 -16.07
CA LEU A 133 20.16 -18.23 -16.80
C LEU A 133 21.27 -19.30 -16.68
N ARG A 134 21.42 -19.95 -15.52
CA ARG A 134 22.42 -21.01 -15.29
C ARG A 134 22.03 -22.32 -15.95
N GLU A 135 20.74 -22.65 -15.95
CA GLU A 135 20.20 -23.87 -16.58
C GLU A 135 20.20 -23.77 -18.11
N THR A 136 20.12 -22.56 -18.65
CA THR A 136 20.08 -22.31 -20.09
C THR A 136 21.46 -22.50 -20.74
N ARG A 137 21.53 -23.33 -21.78
CA ARG A 137 22.75 -23.52 -22.57
C ARG A 137 22.87 -22.47 -23.68
N PHE A 138 23.75 -21.50 -23.49
CA PHE A 138 24.03 -20.47 -24.50
C PHE A 138 25.11 -20.92 -25.51
N ARG A 139 24.93 -20.56 -26.79
CA ARG A 139 25.88 -20.82 -27.88
C ARG A 139 26.41 -19.50 -28.45
N ARG A 140 27.45 -19.59 -29.29
CA ARG A 140 28.18 -18.42 -29.83
C ARG A 140 27.31 -17.42 -30.60
N ASN A 141 26.26 -17.87 -31.27
CA ASN A 141 25.41 -17.03 -32.12
C ASN A 141 24.14 -16.52 -31.41
N HIS A 142 23.93 -16.93 -30.16
CA HIS A 142 22.73 -16.51 -29.43
C HIS A 142 22.80 -15.01 -29.13
N VAL A 143 21.63 -14.38 -29.22
CA VAL A 143 21.45 -12.95 -28.96
C VAL A 143 20.51 -12.76 -27.78
N ILE A 144 20.72 -11.67 -27.02
CA ILE A 144 19.88 -11.30 -25.87
C ILE A 144 19.37 -9.86 -26.05
N GLU A 145 18.10 -9.63 -25.74
CA GLU A 145 17.45 -8.33 -25.70
C GLU A 145 16.47 -8.28 -24.53
N SER A 146 16.16 -7.08 -24.04
CA SER A 146 15.08 -6.87 -23.07
C SER A 146 13.92 -6.16 -23.74
N PHE A 147 12.69 -6.60 -23.45
CA PHE A 147 11.48 -5.94 -23.91
C PHE A 147 10.71 -5.35 -22.72
N ASP A 148 10.17 -4.14 -22.87
CA ASP A 148 9.35 -3.44 -21.86
C ASP A 148 7.94 -3.22 -22.40
N VAL A 149 6.92 -3.57 -21.62
CA VAL A 149 5.53 -3.34 -22.00
C VAL A 149 5.14 -1.89 -21.71
N THR A 150 4.74 -1.16 -22.75
CA THR A 150 4.34 0.23 -22.63
C THR A 150 3.03 0.35 -21.86
N SER A 151 3.11 0.94 -20.65
CA SER A 151 1.94 1.27 -19.81
C SER A 151 0.99 0.08 -19.60
N LEU A 152 1.56 -1.09 -19.27
CA LEU A 152 0.86 -2.37 -19.13
C LEU A 152 -0.56 -2.24 -18.55
N TYR A 153 -0.69 -1.80 -17.29
CA TYR A 153 -1.99 -1.82 -16.60
C TYR A 153 -3.10 -1.03 -17.29
N THR A 154 -2.83 0.14 -17.87
CA THR A 154 -3.87 0.92 -18.56
C THR A 154 -4.26 0.30 -19.90
N ASN A 155 -3.38 -0.51 -20.49
CA ASN A 155 -3.57 -1.09 -21.82
C ASN A 155 -4.14 -2.50 -21.80
N VAL A 156 -4.17 -3.18 -20.65
CA VAL A 156 -4.81 -4.50 -20.50
C VAL A 156 -6.31 -4.40 -20.78
N SER A 157 -6.81 -5.31 -21.62
CA SER A 157 -8.25 -5.53 -21.81
C SER A 157 -8.83 -6.32 -20.64
N ASN A 158 -9.86 -5.76 -19.98
CA ASN A 158 -10.49 -6.40 -18.82
C ASN A 158 -11.12 -7.74 -19.19
N GLY A 159 -11.77 -7.83 -20.36
CA GLY A 159 -12.41 -9.06 -20.84
C GLY A 159 -11.39 -10.16 -21.12
N ASP A 160 -10.32 -9.83 -21.84
CA ASP A 160 -9.28 -10.82 -22.19
C ASP A 160 -8.50 -11.28 -20.96
N ALA A 161 -8.25 -10.38 -20.00
CA ALA A 161 -7.63 -10.73 -18.73
C ALA A 161 -8.51 -11.67 -17.90
N MET A 162 -9.83 -11.44 -17.89
CA MET A 162 -10.78 -12.36 -17.27
C MET A 162 -10.78 -13.71 -17.97
N GLN A 163 -10.78 -13.73 -19.31
CA GLN A 163 -10.74 -14.97 -20.07
C GLN A 163 -9.47 -15.77 -19.80
N ALA A 164 -8.31 -15.12 -19.77
CA ALA A 164 -7.03 -15.75 -19.42
C ALA A 164 -7.04 -16.35 -18.01
N THR A 165 -7.61 -15.62 -17.06
CA THR A 165 -7.75 -16.08 -15.67
C THR A 165 -8.69 -17.29 -15.59
N HIS A 166 -9.80 -17.27 -16.32
CA HIS A 166 -10.77 -18.36 -16.35
C HIS A 166 -10.17 -19.64 -16.93
N GLU A 167 -9.41 -19.55 -18.01
CA GLU A 167 -8.70 -20.70 -18.59
C GLU A 167 -7.70 -21.31 -17.61
N LEU A 168 -6.88 -20.48 -16.94
CA LEU A 168 -5.96 -20.95 -15.90
C LEU A 168 -6.69 -21.64 -14.75
N LEU A 169 -7.83 -21.08 -14.30
CA LEU A 169 -8.65 -21.71 -13.26
C LEU A 169 -9.23 -23.05 -13.72
N ASN A 170 -9.74 -23.14 -14.95
CA ASN A 170 -10.29 -24.41 -15.44
C ASN A 170 -9.24 -25.51 -15.53
N THR A 171 -7.99 -25.16 -15.84
CA THR A 171 -6.89 -26.14 -15.89
C THR A 171 -6.35 -26.49 -14.49
N HIS A 172 -6.25 -25.51 -13.58
CA HIS A 172 -5.47 -25.66 -12.35
C HIS A 172 -6.26 -25.52 -11.04
N ALA A 173 -7.58 -25.34 -11.07
CA ALA A 173 -8.40 -25.18 -9.85
C ALA A 173 -8.23 -26.36 -8.87
N GLY A 174 -8.06 -27.59 -9.38
CA GLY A 174 -7.82 -28.77 -8.56
C GLY A 174 -6.46 -28.81 -7.85
N SER A 175 -5.52 -27.94 -8.24
CA SER A 175 -4.16 -27.86 -7.69
C SER A 175 -3.93 -26.64 -6.80
N ILE A 176 -4.97 -25.83 -6.54
CA ILE A 176 -4.88 -24.62 -5.73
C ILE A 176 -5.96 -24.58 -4.65
N ASN A 177 -5.73 -23.81 -3.58
CA ASN A 177 -6.75 -23.59 -2.56
C ASN A 177 -7.76 -22.53 -3.02
N MET A 178 -8.99 -22.97 -3.27
CA MET A 178 -10.11 -22.12 -3.68
C MET A 178 -10.91 -21.53 -2.49
N TYR A 179 -10.56 -21.89 -1.25
CA TYR A 179 -11.21 -21.44 -0.01
C TYR A 179 -12.73 -21.61 -0.02
N GLY A 180 -13.21 -22.74 -0.56
CA GLY A 180 -14.64 -23.07 -0.65
C GLY A 180 -15.38 -22.44 -1.84
N LEU A 181 -14.73 -21.60 -2.64
CA LEU A 181 -15.34 -20.97 -3.80
C LEU A 181 -15.23 -21.84 -5.06
N THR A 182 -16.26 -21.84 -5.90
CA THR A 182 -16.19 -22.43 -7.25
C THR A 182 -15.52 -21.47 -8.24
N VAL A 183 -15.04 -21.99 -9.37
CA VAL A 183 -14.49 -21.16 -10.46
C VAL A 183 -15.48 -20.08 -10.91
N SER A 184 -16.76 -20.44 -11.06
CA SER A 184 -17.83 -19.50 -11.44
C SER A 184 -18.02 -18.38 -10.41
N GLN A 185 -18.00 -18.70 -9.11
CA GLN A 185 -18.10 -17.71 -8.04
C GLN A 185 -16.88 -16.78 -8.03
N VAL A 186 -15.66 -17.32 -8.18
CA VAL A 186 -14.42 -16.53 -8.28
C VAL A 186 -14.49 -15.57 -9.46
N MET A 187 -14.85 -16.06 -10.65
CA MET A 187 -14.94 -15.23 -11.85
C MET A 187 -16.03 -14.16 -11.76
N THR A 188 -17.16 -14.47 -11.11
CA THR A 188 -18.22 -13.50 -10.84
C THR A 188 -17.70 -12.37 -9.93
N LEU A 189 -16.99 -12.70 -8.85
CA LEU A 189 -16.42 -11.68 -7.96
C LEU A 189 -15.30 -10.88 -8.61
N VAL A 190 -14.47 -11.49 -9.46
CA VAL A 190 -13.46 -10.77 -10.27
C VAL A 190 -14.14 -9.75 -11.17
N LYS A 191 -15.20 -10.15 -11.87
CA LYS A 191 -16.00 -9.25 -12.71
C LYS A 191 -16.54 -8.07 -11.92
N GLU A 192 -17.22 -8.34 -10.80
CA GLU A 192 -17.79 -7.28 -9.95
C GLU A 192 -16.73 -6.34 -9.38
N CYS A 193 -15.53 -6.86 -9.07
CA CYS A 193 -14.39 -6.03 -8.65
C CYS A 193 -13.86 -5.14 -9.78
N LEU A 194 -13.77 -5.65 -11.01
CA LEU A 194 -13.33 -4.85 -12.18
C LEU A 194 -14.39 -3.83 -12.59
N ASP A 195 -15.67 -4.16 -12.44
CA ASP A 195 -16.78 -3.23 -12.71
C ASP A 195 -16.85 -2.10 -11.69
N CYS A 196 -16.40 -2.35 -10.44
CA CYS A 196 -16.34 -1.37 -9.35
C CYS A 196 -15.08 -0.49 -9.43
N SER A 197 -14.94 0.21 -10.57
CA SER A 197 -13.77 1.01 -10.96
C SER A 197 -14.00 2.53 -10.86
N ILE A 198 -15.00 2.96 -10.08
CA ILE A 198 -15.30 4.38 -9.90
C ILE A 198 -14.39 4.98 -8.83
N PHE A 199 -13.81 6.12 -9.16
CA PHE A 199 -12.93 6.90 -8.29
C PHE A 199 -13.27 8.39 -8.35
N ARG A 200 -12.68 9.14 -7.43
CA ARG A 200 -12.81 10.59 -7.34
C ARG A 200 -11.49 11.28 -7.64
N TRP A 201 -11.55 12.43 -8.29
CA TRP A 201 -10.45 13.36 -8.42
C TRP A 201 -10.98 14.79 -8.37
N SER A 202 -10.42 15.61 -7.49
CA SER A 202 -10.81 17.01 -7.32
C SER A 202 -12.33 17.21 -7.15
N GLY A 203 -12.97 16.33 -6.36
CA GLY A 203 -14.41 16.35 -6.11
C GLY A 203 -15.31 15.78 -7.22
N ARG A 204 -14.75 15.49 -8.40
CA ARG A 204 -15.47 14.92 -9.55
C ARG A 204 -15.33 13.40 -9.59
N TYR A 205 -16.37 12.72 -10.05
CA TYR A 205 -16.41 11.26 -10.16
C TYR A 205 -16.06 10.81 -11.58
N PHE A 206 -15.24 9.78 -11.68
CA PHE A 206 -14.82 9.17 -12.93
C PHE A 206 -14.91 7.65 -12.82
N LYS A 207 -15.14 6.98 -13.94
CA LYS A 207 -15.05 5.53 -14.05
C LYS A 207 -13.91 5.16 -14.98
N GLN A 208 -13.03 4.26 -14.56
CA GLN A 208 -12.09 3.61 -15.47
C GLN A 208 -12.84 2.56 -16.30
N VAL A 209 -12.88 2.75 -17.62
CA VAL A 209 -13.61 1.87 -18.56
C VAL A 209 -12.73 0.79 -19.17
N ARG A 210 -11.42 1.03 -19.24
CA ARG A 210 -10.42 0.09 -19.75
C ARG A 210 -9.18 0.08 -18.87
N GLY A 211 -8.54 -1.08 -18.80
CA GLY A 211 -7.34 -1.28 -18.01
C GLY A 211 -7.64 -1.72 -16.59
N LEU A 212 -6.56 -2.07 -15.92
CA LEU A 212 -6.52 -2.46 -14.53
C LEU A 212 -6.09 -1.26 -13.69
N ALA A 213 -6.86 -0.95 -12.65
CA ALA A 213 -6.55 0.17 -11.76
C ALA A 213 -5.24 -0.09 -11.00
N MET A 214 -4.20 0.73 -11.25
CA MET A 214 -2.95 0.65 -10.48
C MET A 214 -3.24 1.04 -9.03
N GLY A 215 -3.35 0.07 -8.14
CA GLY A 215 -3.77 0.25 -6.76
C GLY A 215 -4.88 -0.71 -6.33
N GLN A 216 -5.51 -1.42 -7.26
CA GLN A 216 -6.36 -2.57 -6.98
C GLN A 216 -5.50 -3.82 -6.77
N ARG A 217 -5.84 -4.66 -5.78
CA ARG A 217 -5.06 -5.87 -5.43
C ARG A 217 -5.01 -6.92 -6.53
N LEU A 218 -6.05 -7.00 -7.36
CA LEU A 218 -6.14 -7.94 -8.47
C LEU A 218 -5.32 -7.53 -9.70
N ALA A 219 -4.97 -6.25 -9.82
CA ALA A 219 -4.34 -5.75 -11.03
C ALA A 219 -3.04 -6.53 -11.40
N PRO A 220 -2.11 -6.83 -10.47
CA PRO A 220 -0.91 -7.58 -10.80
C PRO A 220 -1.18 -9.00 -11.31
N VAL A 221 -2.03 -9.77 -10.62
CA VAL A 221 -2.31 -11.16 -11.00
C VAL A 221 -3.06 -11.25 -12.34
N LEU A 222 -4.03 -10.36 -12.56
CA LEU A 222 -4.77 -10.30 -13.82
C LEU A 222 -3.88 -9.85 -14.99
N ALA A 223 -2.97 -8.90 -14.75
CA ALA A 223 -2.01 -8.48 -15.77
C ALA A 223 -1.06 -9.63 -16.15
N ILE A 224 -0.55 -10.39 -15.19
CA ILE A 224 0.34 -11.52 -15.47
C ILE A 224 -0.40 -12.64 -16.22
N ALA A 225 -1.64 -12.95 -15.83
CA ALA A 225 -2.50 -13.91 -16.52
C ALA A 225 -2.82 -13.47 -17.96
N TYR A 226 -3.18 -12.20 -18.17
CA TYR A 226 -3.39 -11.67 -19.51
C TYR A 226 -2.14 -11.78 -20.38
N MET A 227 -0.97 -11.42 -19.84
CA MET A 227 0.28 -11.48 -20.57
C MET A 227 0.72 -12.92 -20.89
N SER A 228 0.26 -13.94 -20.15
CA SER A 228 0.54 -15.34 -20.49
C SER A 228 -0.09 -15.76 -21.83
N LYS A 229 -1.22 -15.16 -22.20
CA LYS A 229 -1.81 -15.33 -23.54
C LYS A 229 -0.99 -14.61 -24.61
N ILE A 230 -0.60 -13.36 -24.34
CA ILE A 230 0.16 -12.54 -25.29
C ILE A 230 1.52 -13.18 -25.62
N GLU A 231 2.17 -13.81 -24.65
CA GLU A 231 3.48 -14.43 -24.86
C GLU A 231 3.43 -15.85 -25.43
N LYS A 232 2.24 -16.50 -25.46
CA LYS A 232 2.09 -17.89 -25.92
C LYS A 232 2.65 -18.14 -27.33
N PRO A 233 2.36 -17.33 -28.36
CA PRO A 233 2.92 -17.55 -29.70
C PRO A 233 4.44 -17.42 -29.78
N VAL A 234 5.06 -16.64 -28.88
CA VAL A 234 6.51 -16.58 -28.76
C VAL A 234 7.05 -17.83 -28.09
N LEU A 235 6.42 -18.29 -27.01
CA LEU A 235 6.80 -19.52 -26.33
C LEU A 235 6.71 -20.75 -27.25
N ASP A 236 5.70 -20.81 -28.13
CA ASP A 236 5.52 -21.88 -29.11
C ASP A 236 6.68 -21.95 -30.13
N ARG A 237 7.37 -20.82 -30.36
CA ARG A 237 8.58 -20.77 -31.20
C ARG A 237 9.83 -21.28 -30.50
N ARG A 238 9.74 -21.55 -29.19
CA ARG A 238 10.83 -22.09 -28.35
C ARG A 238 12.11 -21.24 -28.43
N PRO A 239 12.04 -19.94 -28.09
CA PRO A 239 13.25 -19.15 -27.91
C PRO A 239 14.17 -19.83 -26.90
N VAL A 240 15.47 -19.53 -26.99
CA VAL A 240 16.50 -20.10 -26.08
C VAL A 240 16.13 -19.84 -24.62
N LEU A 241 15.65 -18.63 -24.32
CA LEU A 241 15.07 -18.28 -23.04
C LEU A 241 14.04 -17.16 -23.25
N TYR A 242 12.89 -17.27 -22.60
CA TYR A 242 11.94 -16.17 -22.49
C TYR A 242 11.38 -16.15 -21.07
N CYS A 243 11.54 -15.02 -20.39
CA CYS A 243 11.03 -14.85 -19.04
C CYS A 243 10.65 -13.39 -18.78
N ARG A 244 9.69 -13.19 -17.87
CA ARG A 244 9.04 -11.89 -17.66
C ARG A 244 8.77 -11.63 -16.19
N TYR A 245 9.25 -10.49 -15.72
CA TYR A 245 8.93 -9.92 -14.42
C TYR A 245 7.95 -8.75 -14.61
N VAL A 246 6.66 -9.05 -14.47
CA VAL A 246 5.57 -8.08 -14.70
C VAL A 246 5.61 -7.51 -16.14
N ASP A 247 6.16 -6.31 -16.32
CA ASP A 247 6.32 -5.56 -17.59
C ASP A 247 7.69 -5.77 -18.25
N ASP A 248 8.73 -6.13 -17.49
CA ASP A 248 10.09 -6.36 -17.99
C ASP A 248 10.25 -7.80 -18.50
N CYS A 249 10.58 -7.99 -19.77
CA CYS A 249 10.86 -9.28 -20.41
C CYS A 249 12.35 -9.41 -20.73
N PHE A 250 12.91 -10.59 -20.53
CA PHE A 250 14.23 -10.98 -21.01
C PHE A 250 14.07 -12.07 -22.06
N VAL A 251 14.67 -11.85 -23.23
CA VAL A 251 14.55 -12.77 -24.37
C VAL A 251 15.94 -13.13 -24.86
N ALA A 252 16.16 -14.42 -25.06
CA ALA A 252 17.32 -14.96 -25.75
C ALA A 252 16.86 -15.80 -26.94
N CYS A 253 17.44 -15.54 -28.10
CA CYS A 253 17.12 -16.25 -29.35
C CYS A 253 18.39 -16.79 -30.01
N SER A 254 18.22 -17.73 -30.92
CA SER A 254 19.33 -18.36 -31.64
C SER A 254 19.95 -17.41 -32.67
N THR A 255 19.17 -16.47 -33.19
CA THR A 255 19.61 -15.46 -34.17
C THR A 255 18.86 -14.13 -33.97
N GLN A 256 19.42 -13.04 -34.48
CA GLN A 256 18.73 -11.74 -34.51
C GLN A 256 17.42 -11.78 -35.30
N LYS A 257 17.36 -12.55 -36.39
CA LYS A 257 16.13 -12.72 -37.19
C LYS A 257 15.00 -13.34 -36.39
N GLU A 258 15.32 -14.34 -35.55
CA GLU A 258 14.34 -14.94 -34.65
C GLU A 258 13.89 -13.95 -33.57
N MET A 259 14.83 -13.19 -32.99
CA MET A 259 14.55 -12.13 -32.02
C MET A 259 13.57 -11.08 -32.59
N ASP A 260 13.85 -10.60 -33.81
CA ASP A 260 13.01 -9.63 -34.51
C ASP A 260 11.60 -10.20 -34.76
N LYS A 261 11.50 -11.48 -35.13
CA LYS A 261 10.20 -12.15 -35.31
C LYS A 261 9.43 -12.29 -34.00
N CYS A 262 10.10 -12.61 -32.89
CA CYS A 262 9.48 -12.65 -31.57
C CYS A 262 8.94 -11.26 -31.18
N PHE A 263 9.72 -10.21 -31.43
CA PHE A 263 9.31 -8.83 -31.17
C PHE A 263 8.10 -8.38 -32.02
N GLU A 264 8.09 -8.72 -33.31
CA GLU A 264 6.94 -8.48 -34.20
C GLU A 264 5.68 -9.20 -33.71
N LEU A 265 5.81 -10.49 -33.37
CA LEU A 265 4.69 -11.30 -32.91
C LEU A 265 4.06 -10.74 -31.65
N LEU A 266 4.87 -10.34 -30.65
CA LEU A 266 4.36 -9.72 -29.43
C LEU A 266 3.58 -8.44 -29.72
N ASN A 267 4.09 -7.60 -30.62
CA ASN A 267 3.42 -6.36 -31.02
C ASN A 267 2.21 -6.57 -31.94
N SER A 268 1.98 -7.79 -32.45
CA SER A 268 0.80 -8.12 -33.27
C SER A 268 -0.32 -8.81 -32.50
N GLN A 269 -0.13 -9.15 -31.22
CA GLN A 269 -1.12 -9.94 -30.46
C GLN A 269 -2.33 -9.15 -29.96
N ALA A 270 -2.18 -7.85 -29.73
CA ALA A 270 -3.26 -7.02 -29.21
C ALA A 270 -3.12 -5.56 -29.67
N ASP A 271 -4.25 -4.90 -29.86
CA ASP A 271 -4.29 -3.52 -30.38
C ASP A 271 -3.57 -2.52 -29.48
N ASN A 272 -3.77 -2.70 -28.18
CA ASN A 272 -3.39 -1.73 -27.14
C ASN A 272 -2.09 -2.08 -26.41
N ILE A 273 -1.57 -3.29 -26.59
CA ILE A 273 -0.30 -3.71 -25.96
C ILE A 273 0.83 -3.50 -26.94
N ARG A 274 1.84 -2.75 -26.51
CA ARG A 274 3.03 -2.46 -27.30
C ARG A 274 4.27 -2.73 -26.47
N PHE A 275 5.27 -3.30 -27.12
CA PHE A 275 6.57 -3.59 -26.53
C PHE A 275 7.60 -2.64 -27.11
N THR A 276 8.45 -2.10 -26.26
CA THR A 276 9.71 -1.46 -26.66
C THR A 276 10.85 -2.43 -26.40
N ARG A 277 11.95 -2.31 -27.16
CA ARG A 277 13.13 -3.17 -26.98
C ARG A 277 14.37 -2.37 -26.66
N GLU A 278 15.19 -2.91 -25.77
CA GLU A 278 16.52 -2.42 -25.43
C GLU A 278 17.56 -3.49 -25.80
N LYS A 279 18.57 -3.06 -26.54
CA LYS A 279 19.71 -3.90 -26.94
C LYS A 279 20.88 -3.71 -25.97
N PRO A 280 21.79 -4.69 -25.86
CA PRO A 280 22.97 -4.54 -25.03
C PRO A 280 23.77 -3.28 -25.41
N ASN A 281 24.08 -2.42 -24.43
CA ASN A 281 24.95 -1.27 -24.60
C ASN A 281 26.30 -1.57 -23.95
N ASP A 282 27.41 -1.29 -24.65
CA ASP A 282 28.75 -1.74 -24.26
C ASP A 282 28.79 -3.23 -23.88
N LYS A 283 28.02 -4.05 -24.63
CA LYS A 283 27.84 -5.50 -24.44
C LYS A 283 27.09 -5.92 -23.16
N TRP A 284 26.60 -4.98 -22.37
CA TRP A 284 25.82 -5.26 -21.17
C TRP A 284 24.35 -4.89 -21.38
N LEU A 285 23.46 -5.81 -21.04
CA LEU A 285 22.02 -5.61 -21.05
C LEU A 285 21.51 -5.42 -19.62
N PRO A 286 20.95 -4.25 -19.28
CA PRO A 286 20.23 -4.07 -18.02
C PRO A 286 18.97 -4.94 -17.94
N PHE A 287 18.81 -5.69 -16.86
CA PHE A 287 17.56 -6.40 -16.55
C PHE A 287 17.37 -6.49 -15.03
N LEU A 288 16.20 -6.12 -14.52
CA LEU A 288 15.93 -6.01 -13.07
C LEU A 288 17.00 -5.18 -12.33
N ASN A 289 17.67 -5.78 -11.34
CA ASN A 289 18.74 -5.17 -10.54
C ASN A 289 20.15 -5.65 -10.95
N MET A 290 20.30 -6.14 -12.18
CA MET A 290 21.58 -6.64 -12.71
C MET A 290 21.82 -6.22 -14.16
N GLN A 291 23.05 -6.43 -14.60
CA GLN A 291 23.44 -6.39 -16.00
C GLN A 291 23.87 -7.80 -16.42
N VAL A 292 23.49 -8.17 -17.64
CA VAL A 292 23.80 -9.46 -18.25
C VAL A 292 24.63 -9.22 -19.50
N GLN A 293 25.75 -9.93 -19.61
CA GLN A 293 26.60 -9.94 -20.80
C GLN A 293 26.65 -11.36 -21.34
N LEU A 294 26.44 -11.51 -22.64
CA LEU A 294 26.58 -12.78 -23.35
C LEU A 294 27.67 -12.61 -24.41
N GLU A 295 28.81 -13.29 -24.23
CA GLU A 295 29.91 -13.29 -25.19
C GLU A 295 30.33 -14.71 -25.55
N ARG A 296 30.23 -15.07 -26.83
CA ARG A 296 30.69 -16.37 -27.37
C ARG A 296 30.13 -17.59 -26.60
N GLY A 297 28.92 -17.48 -26.06
CA GLY A 297 28.26 -18.52 -25.25
C GLY A 297 28.57 -18.45 -23.75
N PHE A 298 29.46 -17.57 -23.31
CA PHE A 298 29.73 -17.33 -21.90
C PHE A 298 28.85 -16.20 -21.37
N LEU A 299 28.11 -16.52 -20.31
CA LEU A 299 27.24 -15.57 -19.63
C LEU A 299 27.98 -14.97 -18.43
N ARG A 300 27.96 -13.64 -18.33
CA ARG A 300 28.41 -12.91 -17.15
C ARG A 300 27.31 -12.03 -16.60
N THR A 301 27.24 -11.92 -15.29
CA THR A 301 26.28 -11.06 -14.62
C THR A 301 26.98 -10.20 -13.58
N LYS A 302 26.47 -8.99 -13.36
CA LYS A 302 26.93 -8.10 -12.29
C LYS A 302 25.81 -7.23 -11.73
N TRP A 303 25.97 -6.76 -10.51
CA TRP A 303 24.98 -5.88 -9.87
C TRP A 303 24.89 -4.55 -10.59
N TYR A 304 23.67 -4.08 -10.82
CA TYR A 304 23.42 -2.86 -11.58
C TYR A 304 22.50 -1.89 -10.84
N ARG A 305 22.81 -0.60 -10.99
CA ARG A 305 21.99 0.52 -10.54
C ARG A 305 21.79 1.43 -11.74
N LYS A 306 20.52 1.72 -12.07
CA LYS A 306 20.18 2.68 -13.12
C LYS A 306 20.89 4.02 -12.85
N PRO A 307 21.42 4.73 -13.87
CA PRO A 307 22.07 6.02 -13.70
C PRO A 307 21.21 7.05 -12.95
N THR A 308 19.89 6.98 -13.12
CA THR A 308 18.93 7.86 -12.45
C THR A 308 18.72 7.53 -10.96
N SER A 309 19.27 6.41 -10.47
CA SER A 309 19.20 6.02 -9.06
C SER A 309 20.02 6.98 -8.21
N LYS A 310 19.37 7.65 -7.26
CA LYS A 310 20.06 8.46 -6.23
C LYS A 310 20.75 7.63 -5.15
N ASN A 311 20.63 6.30 -5.22
CA ASN A 311 21.26 5.36 -4.27
C ASN A 311 20.95 5.69 -2.80
N ILE A 312 19.74 6.20 -2.54
CA ILE A 312 19.28 6.58 -1.19
C ILE A 312 18.93 5.30 -0.41
N LEU A 313 19.58 5.12 0.74
CA LEU A 313 19.27 4.13 1.75
C LEU A 313 18.71 4.83 2.99
N VAL A 314 18.31 4.04 4.00
CA VAL A 314 18.11 4.58 5.35
C VAL A 314 19.45 5.13 5.82
N HIS A 315 19.56 6.44 6.01
CA HIS A 315 20.82 7.07 6.41
C HIS A 315 21.30 6.54 7.77
N PHE A 316 22.61 6.41 7.98
CA PHE A 316 23.20 5.83 9.19
C PHE A 316 22.78 6.57 10.49
N ARG A 317 22.63 7.90 10.42
CA ARG A 317 22.17 8.75 11.52
C ARG A 317 20.66 8.73 11.76
N SER A 318 19.89 7.96 10.98
CA SER A 318 18.44 7.90 11.18
C SER A 318 18.06 7.20 12.49
N ALA A 319 16.88 7.58 13.01
CA ALA A 319 16.23 6.99 14.18
C ALA A 319 15.66 5.60 13.87
N HIS A 320 16.55 4.68 13.52
CA HIS A 320 16.28 3.24 13.38
C HIS A 320 17.26 2.46 14.25
N PRO A 321 16.85 1.29 14.78
CA PRO A 321 17.75 0.38 15.49
C PRO A 321 19.02 0.08 14.69
N ARG A 322 20.18 0.04 15.35
CA ARG A 322 21.47 -0.30 14.71
C ARG A 322 21.41 -1.64 13.97
N LYS A 323 20.70 -2.63 14.54
CA LYS A 323 20.48 -3.95 13.91
C LYS A 323 19.85 -3.84 12.51
N ILE A 324 18.86 -2.96 12.34
CA ILE A 324 18.15 -2.76 11.07
C ILE A 324 19.09 -2.09 10.06
N LYS A 325 19.79 -1.04 10.50
CA LYS A 325 20.74 -0.31 9.66
C LYS A 325 21.83 -1.23 9.11
N ARG A 326 22.42 -2.08 9.96
CA ARG A 326 23.41 -3.10 9.57
C ARG A 326 22.82 -4.16 8.64
N ALA A 327 21.60 -4.61 8.89
CA ALA A 327 20.93 -5.58 8.03
C ALA A 327 20.72 -5.05 6.60
N ILE A 328 20.38 -3.76 6.45
CA ILE A 328 20.21 -3.11 5.13
C ILE A 328 21.51 -3.19 4.32
N THR A 329 22.65 -2.76 4.88
CA THR A 329 23.94 -2.80 4.19
C THR A 329 24.42 -4.22 3.93
N ALA A 330 24.27 -5.12 4.92
CA ALA A 330 24.64 -6.52 4.76
C ALA A 330 23.83 -7.21 3.65
N ASN A 331 22.51 -6.95 3.57
CA ASN A 331 21.64 -7.48 2.52
C ASN A 331 22.00 -6.91 1.15
N MET A 332 22.33 -5.62 1.06
CA MET A 332 22.77 -5.00 -0.19
C MET A 332 24.07 -5.62 -0.71
N ILE A 333 25.09 -5.75 0.14
CA ILE A 333 26.38 -6.37 -0.22
C ILE A 333 26.18 -7.84 -0.60
N ARG A 334 25.36 -8.57 0.17
CA ARG A 334 25.03 -9.97 -0.16
C ARG A 334 24.37 -10.08 -1.53
N THR A 335 23.41 -9.20 -1.82
CA THR A 335 22.72 -9.15 -3.12
C THR A 335 23.73 -8.87 -4.23
N ALA A 336 24.61 -7.88 -4.05
CA ALA A 336 25.63 -7.52 -5.03
C ALA A 336 26.57 -8.69 -5.37
N LYS A 337 26.97 -9.48 -4.36
CA LYS A 337 27.75 -10.71 -4.58
C LYS A 337 26.94 -11.79 -5.28
N MET A 338 25.73 -12.06 -4.79
CA MET A 338 24.88 -13.15 -5.26
C MET A 338 24.51 -13.00 -6.74
N VAL A 339 24.24 -11.78 -7.21
CA VAL A 339 23.84 -11.54 -8.61
C VAL A 339 25.03 -11.50 -9.59
N SER A 340 26.25 -11.72 -9.10
CA SER A 340 27.48 -11.56 -9.89
C SER A 340 28.17 -12.90 -10.10
N SER A 341 28.46 -13.24 -11.36
CA SER A 341 28.91 -14.57 -11.76
C SER A 341 30.43 -14.80 -11.66
N GLY A 342 31.26 -13.74 -11.78
CA GLY A 342 32.73 -13.84 -11.80
C GLY A 342 33.41 -13.05 -10.68
N GLY A 343 34.69 -13.35 -10.41
CA GLY A 343 35.47 -12.70 -9.35
C GLY A 343 35.65 -11.20 -9.58
N GLN A 344 35.94 -10.80 -10.82
CA GLN A 344 36.04 -9.40 -11.22
C GLN A 344 34.69 -8.68 -11.03
N GLU A 345 33.60 -9.25 -11.55
CA GLU A 345 32.26 -8.67 -11.47
C GLU A 345 31.75 -8.58 -10.02
N GLN A 346 32.11 -9.55 -9.17
CA GLN A 346 31.82 -9.49 -7.74
C GLN A 346 32.59 -8.37 -7.05
N VAL A 347 33.88 -8.17 -7.37
CA VAL A 347 34.68 -7.06 -6.82
C VAL A 347 34.07 -5.71 -7.23
N GLU A 348 33.75 -5.52 -8.51
CA GLU A 348 33.08 -4.31 -9.01
C GLU A 348 31.75 -4.04 -8.30
N SER A 349 30.92 -5.08 -8.17
CA SER A 349 29.58 -4.98 -7.57
C SER A 349 29.63 -4.68 -6.07
N VAL A 350 30.57 -5.30 -5.35
CA VAL A 350 30.79 -5.04 -3.93
C VAL A 350 31.35 -3.64 -3.72
N GLU A 351 32.26 -3.19 -4.58
CA GLU A 351 32.83 -1.84 -4.49
C GLU A 351 31.78 -0.76 -4.75
N LEU A 352 30.89 -0.99 -5.72
CA LEU A 352 29.71 -0.14 -5.91
C LEU A 352 28.83 -0.12 -4.65
N ALA A 353 28.55 -1.28 -4.04
CA ALA A 353 27.73 -1.36 -2.84
C ALA A 353 28.37 -0.62 -1.65
N LYS A 354 29.70 -0.71 -1.49
CA LYS A 354 30.45 0.04 -0.48
C LYS A 354 30.36 1.55 -0.71
N LYS A 355 30.57 2.02 -1.95
CA LYS A 355 30.43 3.44 -2.31
C LYS A 355 29.03 3.96 -1.96
N VAL A 356 27.99 3.19 -2.26
CA VAL A 356 26.60 3.51 -1.87
C VAL A 356 26.42 3.55 -0.35
N ALA A 357 27.01 2.62 0.40
CA ALA A 357 26.93 2.63 1.86
C ALA A 357 27.62 3.87 2.46
N LEU A 358 28.82 4.22 1.96
CA LEU A 358 29.56 5.42 2.39
C LEU A 358 28.77 6.69 2.13
N SER A 359 28.17 6.83 0.94
CA SER A 359 27.39 8.02 0.59
C SER A 359 26.13 8.19 1.45
N ASN A 360 25.70 7.13 2.17
CA ASN A 360 24.60 7.16 3.12
C ASN A 360 25.07 7.20 4.60
N GLY A 361 26.36 7.52 4.83
CA GLY A 361 26.94 7.76 6.14
C GLY A 361 27.33 6.52 6.94
N TYR A 362 27.36 5.33 6.31
CA TYR A 362 27.72 4.09 7.01
C TYR A 362 29.24 3.95 7.18
N PRO A 363 29.74 3.67 8.38
CA PRO A 363 31.19 3.56 8.62
C PRO A 363 31.77 2.24 8.09
N LEU A 364 33.01 2.29 7.60
CA LEU A 364 33.76 1.14 7.04
C LEU A 364 33.78 -0.08 7.97
N ARG A 365 33.91 0.14 9.28
CA ARG A 365 34.01 -0.91 10.30
C ARG A 365 32.72 -1.72 10.46
N ASP A 366 31.55 -1.13 10.23
CA ASP A 366 30.26 -1.83 10.37
C ASP A 366 29.99 -2.84 9.23
N TRP A 367 30.81 -2.85 8.17
CA TRP A 367 30.61 -3.72 7.01
C TRP A 367 31.24 -5.11 7.19
N LEU A 368 32.30 -5.19 8.00
CA LEU A 368 33.13 -6.40 8.17
C LEU A 368 32.54 -7.40 9.17
N TYR A 369 31.67 -6.95 10.08
CA TYR A 369 31.01 -7.81 11.08
C TYR A 369 29.72 -8.47 10.58
N GLY A 370 29.51 -8.47 9.26
CA GLY A 370 28.42 -9.18 8.60
C GLY A 370 28.67 -10.67 8.37
N ARG A 371 29.53 -11.34 9.16
CA ARG A 371 29.30 -12.78 9.38
C ARG A 371 28.03 -12.85 10.22
N PRO A 372 26.93 -13.43 9.73
CA PRO A 372 25.89 -13.88 10.64
C PRO A 372 26.59 -14.73 11.71
N PRO A 373 26.16 -14.75 12.98
CA PRO A 373 26.44 -15.93 13.78
C PRO A 373 26.10 -17.13 12.89
N GLN A 374 27.03 -18.06 12.70
CA GLN A 374 26.71 -19.32 12.04
C GLN A 374 25.43 -19.79 12.72
N ARG A 375 24.30 -19.74 12.00
CA ARG A 375 23.16 -20.51 12.44
C ARG A 375 23.69 -21.92 12.34
N LYS A 376 24.04 -22.53 13.49
CA LYS A 376 23.99 -23.99 13.61
C LYS A 376 22.69 -24.39 12.91
N PRO A 377 22.70 -25.44 12.05
CA PRO A 377 21.47 -25.96 11.47
C PRO A 377 20.50 -26.06 12.64
N HIS A 378 19.51 -25.19 12.66
CA HIS A 378 18.47 -25.29 13.66
C HIS A 378 17.73 -26.53 13.17
N GLU A 379 17.87 -27.63 13.90
CA GLU A 379 16.90 -28.73 13.81
C GLU A 379 15.51 -28.09 13.72
N PRO A 380 14.64 -28.57 12.83
CA PRO A 380 13.33 -27.98 12.63
C PRO A 380 12.63 -27.99 13.99
N ARG A 381 12.63 -26.85 14.67
CA ARG A 381 11.87 -26.69 15.90
C ARG A 381 10.42 -26.80 15.45
N CYS A 382 9.80 -27.87 15.88
CA CYS A 382 8.40 -28.16 15.67
C CYS A 382 7.56 -26.90 15.97
N GLU A 383 6.71 -26.55 15.01
CA GLU A 383 5.45 -25.81 15.12
C GLU A 383 5.37 -24.58 16.07
N ASN A 384 5.25 -23.40 15.45
CA ASN A 384 4.41 -22.28 15.87
C ASN A 384 4.24 -22.02 17.38
N SER A 385 5.21 -21.32 18.00
CA SER A 385 4.82 -20.23 18.90
C SER A 385 4.98 -18.91 18.13
N GLU A 386 3.90 -18.43 17.52
CA GLU A 386 3.88 -17.08 16.97
C GLU A 386 4.01 -16.10 18.13
N LYS A 387 5.26 -15.73 18.49
CA LYS A 387 5.50 -14.71 19.52
C LYS A 387 4.64 -13.48 19.20
N VAL A 388 3.86 -13.03 20.18
CA VAL A 388 2.97 -11.88 20.05
C VAL A 388 3.81 -10.63 19.78
N PRO A 389 3.55 -9.87 18.70
CA PRO A 389 4.33 -8.68 18.39
C PRO A 389 3.99 -7.53 19.36
N PHE A 390 4.96 -7.13 20.18
CA PHE A 390 4.87 -5.93 21.02
C PHE A 390 5.54 -4.76 20.29
N CYS A 391 4.73 -3.89 19.70
CA CYS A 391 5.19 -2.77 18.88
C CYS A 391 5.41 -1.53 19.73
N LEU A 392 6.63 -0.99 19.76
CA LEU A 392 6.96 0.24 20.49
C LEU A 392 7.70 1.27 19.62
N PRO A 393 7.50 2.58 19.83
CA PRO A 393 8.29 3.61 19.16
C PRO A 393 9.79 3.41 19.42
N PHE A 394 10.61 3.52 18.38
CA PHE A 394 12.06 3.51 18.55
C PHE A 394 12.54 4.85 19.13
N VAL A 395 13.10 4.79 20.33
CA VAL A 395 13.77 5.93 20.99
C VAL A 395 15.28 5.81 20.81
N SER A 396 15.87 4.75 21.35
CA SER A 396 17.29 4.43 21.22
C SER A 396 17.53 2.92 21.31
N ASP A 397 18.74 2.48 20.93
CA ASP A 397 19.15 1.08 21.12
C ASP A 397 19.25 0.70 22.61
N SER A 398 19.58 1.64 23.51
CA SER A 398 19.63 1.40 24.97
C SER A 398 18.24 1.16 25.54
N VAL A 399 17.28 2.04 25.27
CA VAL A 399 15.88 1.86 25.71
C VAL A 399 15.30 0.55 25.17
N SER A 400 15.61 0.23 23.90
CA SER A 400 15.19 -1.03 23.30
C SER A 400 15.81 -2.26 24.00
N LEU A 401 17.02 -2.14 24.53
CA LEU A 401 17.68 -3.18 25.32
C LEU A 401 17.04 -3.32 26.70
N ASP A 402 16.76 -2.20 27.37
CA ASP A 402 16.12 -2.18 28.69
C ASP A 402 14.74 -2.84 28.65
N VAL A 403 13.92 -2.53 27.63
CA VAL A 403 12.62 -3.18 27.40
C VAL A 403 12.78 -4.68 27.21
N ARG A 404 13.79 -5.12 26.43
CA ARG A 404 14.06 -6.56 26.26
C ARG A 404 14.51 -7.23 27.55
N MET A 405 15.33 -6.56 28.37
CA MET A 405 15.76 -7.07 29.66
C MET A 405 14.59 -7.17 30.64
N ALA A 406 13.69 -6.19 30.65
CA ALA A 406 12.47 -6.23 31.45
C ALA A 406 11.57 -7.42 31.06
N LEU A 407 11.34 -7.64 29.76
CA LEU A 407 10.56 -8.78 29.27
C LEU A 407 11.18 -10.12 29.69
N ARG A 408 12.51 -10.26 29.60
CA ARG A 408 13.22 -11.45 30.09
C ARG A 408 13.06 -11.65 31.59
N LYS A 409 13.20 -10.58 32.38
CA LYS A 409 13.03 -10.63 33.84
C LYS A 409 11.63 -11.09 34.24
N CYS A 410 10.62 -10.75 33.44
CA CYS A 410 9.24 -11.19 33.62
C CYS A 410 8.91 -12.55 32.98
N GLY A 411 9.89 -13.24 32.37
CA GLY A 411 9.66 -14.53 31.70
C GLY A 411 8.82 -14.45 30.42
N LEU A 412 8.74 -13.29 29.78
CA LEU A 412 7.91 -13.04 28.59
C LEU A 412 8.68 -13.10 27.28
N ASP A 413 9.99 -13.37 27.29
CA ASP A 413 10.82 -13.33 26.09
C ASP A 413 10.54 -14.46 25.10
N ASP A 414 9.94 -15.56 25.56
CA ASP A 414 9.45 -16.65 24.70
C ASP A 414 8.03 -16.47 24.16
N THR A 415 7.26 -15.54 24.74
CA THR A 415 5.89 -15.23 24.33
C THR A 415 5.81 -13.98 23.49
N VAL A 416 6.69 -13.00 23.73
CA VAL A 416 6.59 -11.65 23.15
C VAL A 416 7.79 -11.35 22.26
N ARG A 417 7.52 -10.78 21.08
CA ARG A 417 8.54 -10.24 20.18
C ARG A 417 8.47 -8.72 20.16
N VAL A 418 9.52 -8.07 20.65
CA VAL A 418 9.71 -6.62 20.53
C VAL A 418 9.88 -6.22 19.06
N VAL A 419 9.02 -5.31 18.60
CA VAL A 419 9.08 -4.70 17.27
C VAL A 419 9.21 -3.18 17.43
N GLU A 420 10.40 -2.65 17.12
CA GLU A 420 10.64 -1.22 17.19
C GLU A 420 10.12 -0.50 15.93
N VAL A 421 9.23 0.46 16.14
CA VAL A 421 8.59 1.25 15.08
C VAL A 421 9.32 2.59 14.97
N PRO A 422 10.04 2.86 13.87
CA PRO A 422 10.72 4.14 13.69
C PRO A 422 9.72 5.30 13.59
N PRO A 423 10.14 6.54 13.94
CA PRO A 423 9.26 7.71 13.86
C PRO A 423 8.83 7.97 12.41
N ARG A 424 7.70 8.68 12.26
CA ARG A 424 7.15 9.02 10.94
C ARG A 424 8.16 9.85 10.14
N ASN A 425 8.61 9.32 9.02
CA ASN A 425 9.52 10.02 8.12
C ASN A 425 8.82 11.16 7.37
N LEU A 426 9.61 12.05 6.75
CA LEU A 426 9.08 13.17 5.95
C LEU A 426 8.09 12.70 4.88
N LYS A 427 8.34 11.55 4.23
CA LYS A 427 7.41 10.99 3.24
C LYS A 427 6.04 10.72 3.85
N GLN A 428 5.95 10.10 5.03
CA GLN A 428 4.66 9.85 5.70
C GLN A 428 3.98 11.14 6.19
N ARG A 429 4.75 12.19 6.49
CA ARG A 429 4.21 13.49 6.90
C ARG A 429 3.72 14.33 5.71
N LEU A 430 4.41 14.25 4.58
CA LEU A 430 4.19 15.10 3.41
C LEU A 430 3.34 14.45 2.32
N VAL A 431 3.47 13.13 2.11
CA VAL A 431 2.73 12.42 1.05
C VAL A 431 1.32 12.16 1.50
N GLN A 432 0.37 12.66 0.73
CA GLN A 432 -1.06 12.44 0.92
C GLN A 432 -1.65 11.91 -0.39
N ASN A 433 -2.40 10.82 -0.31
CA ASN A 433 -3.11 10.24 -1.46
C ASN A 433 -4.40 11.00 -1.82
N ARG A 434 -4.78 12.02 -1.05
CA ARG A 434 -6.03 12.81 -1.18
C ARG A 434 -5.75 14.31 -1.23
N LEU A 435 -4.74 14.74 -1.99
CA LEU A 435 -4.35 16.16 -2.09
C LEU A 435 -5.53 17.06 -2.52
N TYR A 436 -6.36 16.58 -3.45
CA TYR A 436 -7.46 17.35 -4.05
C TYR A 436 -8.85 16.88 -3.59
N ASP A 437 -8.94 15.90 -2.69
CA ASP A 437 -10.19 15.20 -2.36
C ASP A 437 -10.55 15.28 -0.87
N ARG A 438 -10.01 16.27 -0.15
CA ARG A 438 -10.37 16.56 1.25
C ARG A 438 -11.50 17.58 1.41
N PHE A 439 -12.21 17.94 0.36
CA PHE A 439 -13.28 18.93 0.47
C PHE A 439 -14.55 18.30 1.04
N CYS A 440 -15.17 19.02 1.98
CA CYS A 440 -16.53 18.74 2.38
C CYS A 440 -17.45 19.24 1.26
N THR A 441 -18.24 18.34 0.68
CA THR A 441 -19.25 18.69 -0.33
C THR A 441 -20.63 18.85 0.28
N THR A 442 -20.76 18.78 1.61
CA THR A 442 -22.04 18.93 2.31
C THR A 442 -22.29 20.43 2.56
N PRO A 443 -23.36 21.02 2.00
CA PRO A 443 -23.75 22.39 2.34
C PRO A 443 -23.98 22.51 3.86
N HIS A 444 -23.47 23.58 4.47
CA HIS A 444 -23.61 23.87 5.90
C HIS A 444 -23.19 22.71 6.84
N CYS A 445 -22.06 22.06 6.53
CA CYS A 445 -21.57 20.95 7.34
C CYS A 445 -21.16 21.40 8.76
N ILE A 446 -21.97 21.06 9.76
CA ILE A 446 -21.75 21.39 11.18
C ILE A 446 -20.37 20.97 11.75
N ILE A 447 -19.75 19.94 11.16
CA ILE A 447 -18.41 19.48 11.54
C ILE A 447 -17.33 20.39 10.96
N CYS A 448 -17.47 20.77 9.69
CA CYS A 448 -16.45 21.59 9.02
C CYS A 448 -16.60 23.07 9.35
N SER A 449 -17.80 23.54 9.69
CA SER A 449 -18.02 24.92 10.14
C SER A 449 -17.29 25.23 11.45
N ASN A 450 -17.20 24.25 12.35
CA ASN A 450 -16.57 24.38 13.67
C ASN A 450 -15.18 23.72 13.75
N GLY A 451 -14.71 23.12 12.66
CA GLY A 451 -13.49 22.32 12.58
C GLY A 451 -12.64 22.68 11.36
N ARG A 452 -11.76 21.78 10.93
CA ARG A 452 -11.03 21.98 9.67
C ARG A 452 -11.85 21.45 8.50
N GLY A 453 -11.76 22.13 7.36
CA GLY A 453 -12.35 21.66 6.11
C GLY A 453 -11.94 20.22 5.80
N GLY A 454 -12.93 19.33 5.71
CA GLY A 454 -12.73 17.90 5.42
C GLY A 454 -12.76 16.96 6.64
N ASP A 455 -12.78 17.48 7.88
CA ASP A 455 -12.81 16.65 9.09
C ASP A 455 -14.05 15.71 9.13
N CYS A 456 -15.15 16.12 8.49
CA CYS A 456 -16.37 15.32 8.38
C CYS A 456 -16.16 13.95 7.70
N MET A 457 -15.18 13.84 6.79
CA MET A 457 -14.87 12.61 6.07
C MET A 457 -13.72 11.81 6.72
N THR A 458 -13.16 12.30 7.83
CA THR A 458 -12.09 11.62 8.54
C THR A 458 -12.65 10.45 9.35
N SER A 459 -11.94 9.31 9.32
CA SER A 459 -12.28 8.09 10.09
C SER A 459 -11.16 7.74 11.06
N GLY A 460 -11.50 6.96 12.10
CA GLY A 460 -10.58 6.60 13.16
C GLY A 460 -10.27 7.81 14.04
N VAL A 461 -11.31 8.53 14.47
CA VAL A 461 -11.17 9.77 15.23
C VAL A 461 -11.81 9.65 16.60
N ILE A 462 -11.21 10.31 17.57
CA ILE A 462 -11.84 10.70 18.83
C ILE A 462 -12.30 12.14 18.65
N TYR A 463 -13.55 12.42 18.96
CA TYR A 463 -14.18 13.73 18.78
C TYR A 463 -14.92 14.15 20.05
N VAL A 464 -15.11 15.46 20.18
CA VAL A 464 -15.96 16.07 21.21
C VAL A 464 -17.15 16.76 20.53
N ILE A 465 -18.33 16.61 21.14
CA ILE A 465 -19.54 17.37 20.83
C ILE A 465 -19.83 18.27 22.03
N THR A 466 -20.01 19.55 21.79
CA THR A 466 -20.33 20.55 22.83
C THR A 466 -21.75 21.06 22.60
N CYS A 467 -22.55 21.12 23.66
CA CYS A 467 -23.86 21.75 23.64
C CYS A 467 -23.71 23.27 23.56
N ASN A 468 -24.38 23.92 22.61
CA ASN A 468 -24.30 25.38 22.45
C ASN A 468 -25.15 26.15 23.47
N LEU A 469 -25.99 25.49 24.29
CA LEU A 469 -26.80 26.13 25.33
C LEU A 469 -26.10 26.14 26.69
N CYS A 470 -25.58 25.00 27.16
CA CYS A 470 -24.98 24.88 28.50
C CYS A 470 -23.46 24.63 28.50
N GLY A 471 -22.85 24.40 27.32
CA GLY A 471 -21.43 24.10 27.21
C GLY A 471 -21.02 22.70 27.65
N ASP A 472 -21.95 21.84 28.07
CA ASP A 472 -21.63 20.46 28.42
C ASP A 472 -21.07 19.72 27.20
N GLU A 473 -20.24 18.72 27.47
CA GLU A 473 -19.50 17.98 26.44
C GLU A 473 -19.87 16.50 26.43
N TYR A 474 -19.78 15.90 25.24
CA TYR A 474 -19.77 14.46 24.99
C TYR A 474 -18.51 14.09 24.21
N ILE A 475 -17.77 13.09 24.67
CA ILE A 475 -16.60 12.55 23.97
C ILE A 475 -16.96 11.19 23.40
N GLY A 476 -16.61 10.95 22.14
CA GLY A 476 -16.85 9.68 21.47
C GLY A 476 -15.77 9.29 20.47
N GLU A 477 -15.68 8.02 20.12
CA GLU A 477 -14.88 7.50 19.01
C GLU A 477 -15.72 7.12 17.79
N THR A 478 -15.07 7.16 16.62
CA THR A 478 -15.59 6.43 15.46
C THR A 478 -14.50 5.91 14.55
N GLY A 479 -14.63 4.64 14.18
CA GLY A 479 -13.89 4.03 13.07
C GLY A 479 -14.44 4.37 11.68
N ARG A 480 -15.63 4.98 11.59
CA ARG A 480 -16.30 5.38 10.32
C ARG A 480 -16.05 6.87 10.03
N PRO A 481 -16.41 7.40 8.85
CA PRO A 481 -16.40 8.85 8.62
C PRO A 481 -17.21 9.57 9.70
N LEU A 482 -16.63 10.62 10.29
CA LEU A 482 -17.20 11.36 11.41
C LEU A 482 -18.64 11.85 11.13
N ILE A 483 -18.92 12.27 9.89
CA ILE A 483 -20.25 12.70 9.47
C ILE A 483 -21.34 11.65 9.67
N CYS A 484 -21.03 10.36 9.48
CA CYS A 484 -21.98 9.29 9.70
C CYS A 484 -22.35 9.19 11.19
N ARG A 485 -21.35 9.27 12.07
CA ARG A 485 -21.55 9.18 13.52
C ARG A 485 -22.27 10.41 14.06
N VAL A 486 -21.93 11.61 13.58
CA VAL A 486 -22.61 12.84 13.96
C VAL A 486 -24.07 12.84 13.51
N LYS A 487 -24.39 12.32 12.31
CA LYS A 487 -25.79 12.17 11.88
C LYS A 487 -26.62 11.26 12.79
N GLU A 488 -26.04 10.16 13.28
CA GLU A 488 -26.71 9.28 14.26
C GLU A 488 -27.00 10.02 15.57
N HIS A 489 -26.04 10.82 16.04
CA HIS A 489 -26.17 11.66 17.22
C HIS A 489 -27.25 12.74 17.05
N LEU A 490 -27.26 13.44 15.92
CA LEU A 490 -28.28 14.45 15.60
C LEU A 490 -29.68 13.84 15.43
N ASP A 491 -29.81 12.62 14.86
CA ASP A 491 -31.10 11.90 14.83
C ASP A 491 -31.59 11.56 16.24
N GLY A 492 -30.67 11.17 17.13
CA GLY A 492 -30.96 10.95 18.55
C GLY A 492 -31.44 12.21 19.28
N LEU A 493 -30.78 13.34 19.02
CA LEU A 493 -31.16 14.65 19.54
C LEU A 493 -32.55 15.09 19.04
N LYS A 494 -32.78 15.03 17.73
CA LYS A 494 -34.04 15.44 17.09
C LYS A 494 -35.23 14.64 17.60
N LYS A 495 -35.05 13.32 17.76
CA LYS A 495 -36.09 12.40 18.26
C LYS A 495 -36.14 12.32 19.79
N SER A 496 -35.34 13.12 20.50
CA SER A 496 -35.22 13.11 21.96
C SER A 496 -35.07 11.68 22.50
N ARG A 497 -34.13 10.87 21.98
CA ARG A 497 -34.00 9.46 22.40
C ARG A 497 -33.20 9.35 23.70
N PRO A 498 -33.73 8.70 24.76
CA PRO A 498 -33.07 8.67 26.08
C PRO A 498 -31.88 7.70 26.10
N LYS A 499 -31.80 6.78 25.13
CA LYS A 499 -30.65 5.88 24.96
C LYS A 499 -29.45 6.55 24.29
N THR A 500 -29.62 7.76 23.75
CA THR A 500 -28.54 8.49 23.06
C THR A 500 -28.04 9.63 23.93
N PRO A 501 -26.73 9.90 24.01
CA PRO A 501 -26.18 10.95 24.88
C PRO A 501 -26.84 12.32 24.69
N LEU A 502 -27.00 12.76 23.44
CA LEU A 502 -27.62 14.06 23.13
C LEU A 502 -29.13 14.09 23.40
N GLY A 503 -29.84 13.00 23.09
CA GLY A 503 -31.28 12.93 23.33
C GLY A 503 -31.61 12.86 24.83
N ASP A 504 -30.78 12.18 25.62
CA ASP A 504 -30.88 12.14 27.08
C ASP A 504 -30.57 13.51 27.71
N HIS A 505 -29.51 14.16 27.22
CA HIS A 505 -29.13 15.50 27.66
C HIS A 505 -30.23 16.54 27.36
N ARG A 506 -30.84 16.48 26.16
CA ARG A 506 -31.97 17.34 25.78
C ARG A 506 -33.13 17.24 26.78
N ARG A 507 -33.53 16.03 27.17
CA ARG A 507 -34.66 15.83 28.10
C ARG A 507 -34.38 16.37 29.49
N HIS A 508 -33.22 16.03 30.03
CA HIS A 508 -32.95 16.24 31.46
C HIS A 508 -32.31 17.59 31.77
N HIS A 509 -31.64 18.22 30.81
CA HIS A 509 -30.92 19.48 31.03
C HIS A 509 -31.48 20.66 30.24
N HIS A 510 -32.40 20.41 29.29
CA HIS A 510 -32.97 21.46 28.44
C HIS A 510 -34.49 21.38 28.32
N GLU A 511 -35.20 20.70 29.24
CA GLU A 511 -36.67 20.61 29.23
C GLU A 511 -37.24 20.19 27.86
N ASP A 512 -36.51 19.31 27.18
CA ASP A 512 -36.80 18.83 25.82
C ASP A 512 -36.72 19.88 24.70
N VAL A 513 -36.10 21.03 24.94
CA VAL A 513 -35.79 22.05 23.91
C VAL A 513 -34.60 21.60 23.05
N GLU A 514 -34.75 21.69 21.72
CA GLU A 514 -33.67 21.34 20.78
C GLU A 514 -32.55 22.39 20.82
N PHE A 515 -31.30 21.94 20.73
CA PHE A 515 -30.11 22.78 20.85
C PHE A 515 -29.11 22.57 19.70
N GLY A 516 -28.34 23.61 19.41
CA GLY A 516 -27.22 23.52 18.47
C GLY A 516 -26.01 22.82 19.08
N VAL A 517 -25.18 22.17 18.25
CA VAL A 517 -23.95 21.52 18.70
C VAL A 517 -22.71 21.99 17.94
N SER A 518 -21.59 22.02 18.64
CA SER A 518 -20.26 22.25 18.05
C SER A 518 -19.45 20.95 18.11
N ILE A 519 -18.78 20.58 17.01
CA ILE A 519 -18.02 19.33 16.92
C ILE A 519 -16.57 19.62 16.60
N ARG A 520 -15.66 18.98 17.34
CA ARG A 520 -14.21 19.09 17.13
C ARG A 520 -13.54 17.72 17.21
N VAL A 521 -12.60 17.46 16.30
CA VAL A 521 -11.73 16.28 16.38
C VAL A 521 -10.65 16.53 17.42
N LEU A 522 -10.58 15.68 18.45
CA LEU A 522 -9.53 15.72 19.47
C LEU A 522 -8.25 15.06 18.95
N MET A 523 -8.39 13.85 18.40
CA MET A 523 -7.26 13.04 17.95
C MET A 523 -7.68 12.05 16.86
N ARG A 524 -6.72 11.61 16.05
CA ARG A 524 -6.92 10.54 15.06
C ARG A 524 -6.07 9.32 15.43
N GLU A 525 -6.74 8.21 15.69
CA GLU A 525 -6.13 6.90 15.91
C GLU A 525 -6.86 5.83 15.08
N PRO A 526 -6.27 5.32 13.98
CA PRO A 526 -6.93 4.35 13.11
C PRO A 526 -7.14 2.99 13.79
N THR A 527 -6.29 2.61 14.76
CA THR A 527 -6.35 1.31 15.44
C THR A 527 -7.52 1.30 16.42
N THR A 528 -8.46 0.36 16.27
CA THR A 528 -9.67 0.33 17.12
C THR A 528 -9.35 0.21 18.60
N SER A 529 -8.47 -0.72 19.00
CA SER A 529 -8.14 -0.91 20.42
C SER A 529 -7.48 0.32 21.02
N ALA A 530 -6.47 0.89 20.35
CA ALA A 530 -5.81 2.11 20.81
C ALA A 530 -6.77 3.31 20.84
N ARG A 531 -7.66 3.44 19.86
CA ARG A 531 -8.66 4.51 19.80
C ARG A 531 -9.66 4.44 20.97
N LYS A 532 -10.13 3.25 21.33
CA LYS A 532 -11.01 3.04 22.48
C LYS A 532 -10.31 3.35 23.81
N ILE A 533 -9.05 2.96 23.95
CA ILE A 533 -8.24 3.31 25.13
C ILE A 533 -8.08 4.83 25.24
N LEU A 534 -7.78 5.51 24.13
CA LEU A 534 -7.65 6.96 24.09
C LEU A 534 -8.97 7.68 24.38
N GLU A 535 -10.10 7.18 23.89
CA GLU A 535 -11.44 7.69 24.24
C GLU A 535 -11.66 7.60 25.75
N ALA A 536 -11.39 6.45 26.37
CA ALA A 536 -11.51 6.27 27.82
C ALA A 536 -10.62 7.24 28.60
N PHE A 537 -9.38 7.48 28.15
CA PHE A 537 -8.48 8.47 28.75
C PHE A 537 -9.00 9.90 28.60
N TRP A 538 -9.53 10.28 27.44
CA TRP A 538 -10.14 11.59 27.24
C TRP A 538 -11.37 11.80 28.12
N ILE A 539 -12.23 10.79 28.26
CA ILE A 539 -13.39 10.83 29.16
C ILE A 539 -12.92 10.99 30.61
N ASN A 540 -11.91 10.24 31.04
CA ASN A 540 -11.38 10.36 32.39
C ASN A 540 -10.75 11.74 32.66
N ALA A 541 -9.95 12.25 31.72
CA ALA A 541 -9.25 13.53 31.87
C ALA A 541 -10.19 14.75 31.82
N LYS A 542 -11.19 14.76 30.91
CA LYS A 542 -12.14 15.88 30.78
C LYS A 542 -13.37 15.75 31.68
N ASN A 543 -13.67 14.55 32.14
CA ASN A 543 -14.86 14.25 32.95
C ASN A 543 -16.19 14.79 32.36
N PRO A 544 -16.49 14.56 31.06
CA PRO A 544 -17.66 15.14 30.39
C PRO A 544 -18.98 14.65 30.99
N LYS A 545 -19.95 15.56 31.16
CA LYS A 545 -21.24 15.27 31.81
C LYS A 545 -22.18 14.38 30.97
N MET A 546 -22.10 14.45 29.64
CA MET A 546 -22.98 13.65 28.77
C MET A 546 -22.52 12.19 28.59
N ASN A 547 -21.32 11.82 29.05
CA ASN A 547 -20.84 10.44 28.98
C ASN A 547 -21.32 9.64 30.19
N ARG A 548 -21.82 8.42 29.96
CA ARG A 548 -22.22 7.49 31.03
C ARG A 548 -21.05 6.85 31.80
N LYS A 549 -19.83 6.96 31.25
CA LYS A 549 -18.56 6.47 31.83
C LYS A 549 -18.45 4.96 32.08
N ASP A 550 -19.46 4.18 31.70
CA ASP A 550 -19.44 2.71 31.74
C ASP A 550 -18.22 2.09 31.02
N GLU A 551 -17.69 2.78 30.00
CA GLU A 551 -16.57 2.34 29.18
C GLU A 551 -15.18 2.54 29.84
N CYS A 552 -15.09 3.30 30.94
CA CYS A 552 -13.81 3.65 31.58
C CYS A 552 -13.31 2.59 32.58
N LEU A 553 -14.21 1.94 33.33
CA LEU A 553 -13.89 1.27 34.60
C LEU A 553 -12.74 0.24 34.55
N ALA A 554 -12.64 -0.56 33.48
CA ALA A 554 -11.59 -1.58 33.39
C ALA A 554 -10.22 -1.03 32.96
N VAL A 555 -10.18 -0.06 32.05
CA VAL A 555 -8.93 0.43 31.43
C VAL A 555 -8.28 1.52 32.26
N THR A 556 -9.07 2.41 32.88
CA THR A 556 -8.52 3.50 33.69
C THR A 556 -7.96 3.03 35.01
N ASN A 557 -8.48 1.97 35.63
CA ASN A 557 -7.95 1.50 36.93
C ASN A 557 -6.54 0.91 36.82
N GLU A 558 -6.27 0.12 35.77
CA GLU A 558 -4.94 -0.45 35.55
C GLU A 558 -3.92 0.57 35.02
N LEU A 559 -4.39 1.57 34.26
CA LEU A 559 -3.52 2.54 33.59
C LEU A 559 -3.49 3.92 34.26
N ALA A 560 -4.25 4.12 35.35
CA ALA A 560 -4.30 5.37 36.12
C ALA A 560 -2.91 5.91 36.49
N PRO A 561 -1.93 5.08 36.93
CA PRO A 561 -0.60 5.57 37.26
C PRO A 561 0.17 6.19 36.08
N PHE A 562 -0.26 5.96 34.84
CA PHE A 562 0.42 6.42 33.62
C PHE A 562 -0.29 7.59 32.93
N LEU A 563 -1.41 8.08 33.47
CA LEU A 563 -2.19 9.18 32.88
C LEU A 563 -1.38 10.47 32.77
N ASP A 564 -0.59 10.81 33.80
CA ASP A 564 0.23 12.02 33.84
C ASP A 564 1.32 12.01 32.75
N LEU A 565 1.77 10.83 32.34
CA LEU A 565 2.76 10.66 31.27
C LEU A 565 2.17 10.85 29.86
N CYS A 566 0.84 10.79 29.72
CA CYS A 566 0.17 10.87 28.42
C CYS A 566 -0.09 12.31 27.95
N GLY A 567 0.29 13.32 28.73
CA GLY A 567 0.19 14.73 28.34
C GLY A 567 -1.25 15.27 28.26
N PHE A 568 -2.20 14.64 28.96
CA PHE A 568 -3.58 15.13 29.10
C PHE A 568 -3.70 16.24 30.18
N GLN A 569 -2.72 17.16 30.27
CA GLN A 569 -2.76 18.21 31.29
C GLN A 569 -3.83 19.27 30.98
N LEU A 570 -4.71 19.50 31.96
CA LEU A 570 -5.55 20.70 32.05
C LEU A 570 -4.64 21.89 32.32
N PRO A 571 -4.62 22.95 31.50
CA PRO A 571 -3.95 24.19 31.91
C PRO A 571 -4.77 24.85 33.05
N PRO A 572 -4.12 25.41 34.09
CA PRO A 572 -4.80 26.24 35.08
C PRO A 572 -5.32 27.53 34.43
N ALA A 573 -6.42 28.06 34.96
CA ALA A 573 -7.22 29.14 34.37
C ALA A 573 -6.55 30.53 34.28
N SER A 574 -5.23 30.65 34.48
CA SER A 574 -4.55 31.94 34.66
C SER A 574 -3.38 32.23 33.72
N GLU A 575 -3.14 31.46 32.65
CA GLU A 575 -2.09 31.80 31.68
C GLU A 575 -2.54 31.61 30.22
N VAL A 576 -3.30 32.59 29.71
CA VAL A 576 -3.41 32.81 28.27
C VAL A 576 -2.23 33.67 27.85
N GLY A 577 -1.10 33.02 27.56
CA GLY A 577 0.12 33.67 27.10
C GLY A 577 0.95 32.73 26.24
N VAL A 578 0.76 32.83 24.93
CA VAL A 578 1.62 32.40 23.81
C VAL A 578 2.66 31.29 24.13
N ARG A 579 2.39 30.05 23.68
CA ARG A 579 3.46 29.07 23.44
C ARG A 579 3.67 28.85 21.94
N THR A 580 4.62 29.59 21.40
CA THR A 580 5.40 29.22 20.22
C THR A 580 6.17 27.92 20.51
N LEU A 581 6.02 26.92 19.64
CA LEU A 581 6.83 25.70 19.67
C LEU A 581 8.26 26.04 19.21
N GLY A 582 9.15 26.26 20.17
CA GLY A 582 10.60 26.27 19.95
C GLY A 582 11.20 24.86 19.91
N PRO A 583 12.33 24.67 19.21
CA PRO A 583 12.99 23.38 19.08
C PRO A 583 13.70 23.01 20.39
N THR A 584 13.49 21.78 20.87
CA THR A 584 14.30 21.21 21.94
C THR A 584 15.71 20.96 21.41
N HIS A 585 16.65 21.80 21.86
CA HIS A 585 18.09 21.53 21.82
C HIS A 585 18.38 20.22 22.57
N CYS A 586 19.20 19.37 21.97
CA CYS A 586 19.97 18.36 22.69
C CYS A 586 21.42 18.83 22.63
N ASP A 587 22.01 19.08 23.80
CA ASP A 587 23.46 18.99 23.99
C ASP A 587 23.90 17.51 23.97
#